data_AF-A0A1Q3V1S1-F1
#
_entry.id   AF-A0A1Q3V1S1-F1
#
_cell.length_a   1.000
_cell.length_b   1.000
_cell.length_c   1.000
_cell.angle_alpha   90.00
_cell.angle_beta   90.00
_cell.angle_gamma   90.00
#
_symmetry.space_group_name_H-M   'P 1'
#
loop_
_entity.id
_entity.type
_entity.pdbx_description
1 polymer ?
#
loop_
_entity_poly.entity_id
_entity_poly.type
_entity_poly.pdbx_seq_one_letter_code
_entity_poly.pdbx_strand_id
1 'polypeptide(L)'
;MTLTQVLALRPTEGDAATYRRALADAEARRDELLAEAEQVERDHAAGLLTMDDKALARLEDVAAGARRMAARIDALLPEIRNDMAKAAARETVAELEAGAPEVAEAIAALNEWVATRPAEIQRIMREGVDLQNRAIAIFGEYQDQVDEAYRNPAVRALGPLNVDLGEMPVRAMLPNNLYFGRLL
;
A
#
# COMPACT_ATOMS: atom_id res chain seq x y z
N MET A 1 31.22 20.87 29.08
CA MET A 1 30.18 19.87 28.78
C MET A 1 30.36 18.65 29.66
N THR A 2 29.32 18.26 30.39
CA THR A 2 29.26 16.99 31.13
C THR A 2 28.78 15.86 30.22
N LEU A 3 29.06 14.61 30.59
CA LEU A 3 28.58 13.43 29.85
C LEU A 3 27.05 13.43 29.70
N THR A 4 26.33 13.88 30.73
CA THR A 4 24.88 14.04 30.73
C THR A 4 24.38 15.03 29.66
N GLN A 5 25.12 16.12 29.42
CA GLN A 5 24.79 17.09 28.37
C GLN A 5 25.08 16.53 26.97
N VAL A 6 26.09 15.66 26.82
CA VAL A 6 26.35 14.98 25.54
C VAL A 6 25.25 13.95 25.25
N LEU A 7 24.84 13.18 26.26
CA LEU A 7 23.79 12.16 26.14
C LEU A 7 22.39 12.77 25.93
N ALA A 8 22.12 13.95 26.49
CA ALA A 8 20.88 14.68 26.20
C ALA A 8 20.79 15.12 24.72
N LEU A 9 21.93 15.43 24.09
CA LEU A 9 21.99 15.80 22.67
C LEU A 9 22.01 14.59 21.73
N ARG A 10 22.27 13.38 22.25
CA ARG A 10 22.30 12.14 21.46
C ARG A 10 21.51 11.03 22.19
N PRO A 11 20.20 10.91 21.93
CA PRO A 11 19.44 9.76 22.41
C PRO A 11 20.02 8.46 21.83
N THR A 12 20.08 7.41 22.66
CA THR A 12 20.61 6.08 22.28
C THR A 12 19.54 5.18 21.67
N GLU A 13 18.27 5.47 21.95
CA GLU A 13 17.10 4.75 21.46
C GLU A 13 15.96 5.74 21.19
N GLY A 14 15.14 5.48 20.18
CA GLY A 14 14.03 6.35 19.80
C GLY A 14 13.55 6.14 18.37
N ASP A 15 12.42 6.75 18.07
CA ASP A 15 11.84 6.87 16.74
C ASP A 15 12.52 8.01 15.94
N ALA A 16 12.24 8.12 14.65
CA ALA A 16 12.79 9.16 13.79
C ALA A 16 12.44 10.58 14.30
N ALA A 17 11.30 10.74 14.98
CA ALA A 17 10.90 12.01 15.58
C ALA A 17 11.80 12.40 16.77
N THR A 18 12.22 11.44 17.59
CA THR A 18 13.12 11.63 18.71
C THR A 18 14.49 12.11 18.23
N TYR A 19 15.05 11.47 17.20
CA TYR A 19 16.32 11.91 16.62
C TYR A 19 16.21 13.27 15.91
N ARG A 20 15.06 13.59 15.31
CA ARG A 20 14.81 14.90 14.69
C ARG A 20 14.81 16.03 15.72
N ARG A 21 14.21 15.80 16.89
CA ARG A 21 14.26 16.75 18.01
C ARG A 21 15.67 16.91 18.54
N ALA A 22 16.37 15.80 18.77
CA ALA A 22 17.76 15.84 19.25
C ALA A 22 18.70 16.58 18.27
N LEU A 23 18.48 16.44 16.96
CA LEU A 23 19.21 17.20 15.95
C LEU A 23 18.95 18.71 16.07
N ALA A 24 17.68 19.12 16.20
CA ALA A 24 17.31 20.51 16.35
C ALA A 24 17.87 21.12 17.66
N ASP A 25 17.81 20.38 18.76
CA ASP A 25 18.35 20.80 20.06
C ASP A 25 19.88 20.94 20.00
N ALA A 26 20.56 20.03 19.30
CA ALA A 26 22.01 20.10 19.08
C ALA A 26 22.40 21.31 18.21
N GLU A 27 21.69 21.54 17.11
CA GLU A 27 21.93 22.70 16.23
C GLU A 27 21.68 24.02 16.98
N ALA A 28 20.57 24.13 17.72
CA ALA A 28 20.29 25.30 18.55
C ALA A 28 21.38 25.54 19.61
N ARG A 29 21.83 24.48 20.30
CA ARG A 29 22.87 24.61 21.33
C ARG A 29 24.22 25.01 20.75
N ARG A 30 24.55 24.54 19.55
CA ARG A 30 25.74 24.98 18.82
C ARG A 30 25.67 26.46 18.52
N ASP A 31 24.55 26.94 17.99
CA ASP A 31 24.39 28.34 17.60
C ASP A 31 24.43 29.27 18.83
N GLU A 32 23.84 28.86 19.96
CA GLU A 32 23.98 29.55 21.24
C GLU A 32 25.45 29.69 21.68
N LEU A 33 26.24 28.61 21.59
CA LEU A 33 27.65 28.63 21.98
C LEU A 33 28.51 29.51 21.06
N LEU A 34 28.18 29.57 19.78
CA LEU A 34 28.84 30.47 18.84
C LEU A 34 28.48 31.93 19.13
N ALA A 35 27.21 32.23 19.39
CA ALA A 35 26.76 33.55 19.78
C ALA A 35 27.37 34.02 21.12
N GLU A 36 27.51 33.11 22.09
CA GLU A 36 28.22 33.37 23.35
C GLU A 36 29.69 33.72 23.11
N ALA A 37 30.39 32.95 22.26
CA ALA A 37 31.78 33.24 21.91
C ALA A 37 31.93 34.61 21.23
N GLU A 38 31.05 34.93 20.27
CA GLU A 38 31.05 36.23 19.58
C GLU A 38 30.76 37.40 20.51
N GLN A 39 29.87 37.22 21.49
CA GLN A 39 29.57 38.25 22.48
C GLN A 39 30.78 38.47 23.39
N VAL A 40 31.39 37.39 23.87
CA VAL A 40 32.57 37.46 24.75
C VAL A 40 33.76 38.11 24.05
N GLU A 41 33.93 37.89 22.75
CA GLU A 41 34.96 38.58 21.96
C GLU A 41 34.68 40.07 21.77
N ARG A 42 33.40 40.45 21.59
CA ARG A 42 33.01 41.86 21.56
C ARG A 42 33.29 42.53 22.90
N ASP A 43 32.99 41.85 24.00
CA ASP A 43 33.27 42.34 25.36
C ASP A 43 34.78 42.43 25.62
N HIS A 44 35.56 41.46 25.14
CA HIS A 44 37.02 41.50 25.20
C HIS A 44 37.58 42.71 24.43
N ALA A 45 37.11 42.93 23.20
CA ALA A 45 37.53 44.08 22.38
C ALA A 45 37.18 45.43 23.01
N ALA A 46 35.99 45.54 23.64
CA ALA A 46 35.58 46.73 24.37
C ALA A 46 36.37 46.94 25.68
N GLY A 47 36.82 45.84 26.30
CA GLY A 47 37.58 45.82 27.54
C GLY A 47 39.07 46.20 27.41
N LEU A 48 39.63 46.23 26.20
CA LEU A 48 41.08 46.38 25.97
C LEU A 48 41.73 47.60 26.64
N LEU A 49 40.97 48.67 26.88
CA LEU A 49 41.48 49.90 27.51
C LEU A 49 40.97 50.11 28.95
N THR A 50 40.08 49.24 29.44
CA THR A 50 39.32 49.45 30.68
C THR A 50 39.44 48.30 31.68
N MET A 51 39.80 47.10 31.22
CA MET A 51 39.96 45.90 32.02
C MET A 51 41.44 45.60 32.30
N ASP A 52 41.69 44.83 33.36
CA ASP A 52 43.02 44.28 33.63
C ASP A 52 43.30 43.04 32.76
N ASP A 53 44.58 42.69 32.59
CA ASP A 53 45.03 41.55 31.78
C ASP A 53 44.39 40.22 32.22
N LYS A 54 44.05 40.09 33.50
CA LYS A 54 43.44 38.88 34.05
C LYS A 54 41.98 38.73 33.64
N ALA A 55 41.24 39.84 33.58
CA ALA A 55 39.87 39.87 33.09
C ALA A 55 39.83 39.61 31.58
N LEU A 56 40.77 40.18 30.81
CA LEU A 56 40.90 39.93 29.38
C LEU A 56 41.22 38.45 29.09
N ALA A 57 42.22 37.88 29.74
CA ALA A 57 42.57 36.45 29.59
C ALA A 57 41.41 35.50 29.93
N ARG A 58 40.57 35.86 30.93
CA ARG A 58 39.36 35.09 31.25
C ARG A 58 38.32 35.11 30.14
N LEU A 59 38.12 36.26 29.49
CA LEU A 59 37.18 36.36 28.36
C LEU A 59 37.69 35.53 27.17
N GLU A 60 39.00 35.57 26.88
CA GLU A 60 39.59 34.72 25.84
C GLU A 60 39.39 33.22 26.14
N ASP A 61 39.61 32.80 27.38
CA ASP A 61 39.38 31.42 27.82
C ASP A 61 37.90 31.00 27.68
N VAL A 62 36.96 31.88 28.01
CA VAL A 62 35.51 31.62 27.87
C VAL A 62 35.13 31.50 26.40
N ALA A 63 35.55 32.43 25.54
CA ALA A 63 35.29 32.36 24.10
C ALA A 63 35.89 31.10 23.46
N ALA A 64 37.13 30.75 23.81
CA ALA A 64 37.77 29.52 23.36
C ALA A 64 37.04 28.27 23.86
N GLY A 65 36.57 28.29 25.12
CA GLY A 65 35.76 27.22 25.71
C GLY A 65 34.45 26.99 24.97
N ALA A 66 33.70 28.06 24.68
CA ALA A 66 32.44 28.00 23.96
C ALA A 66 32.62 27.44 22.53
N ARG A 67 33.64 27.88 21.80
CA ARG A 67 34.00 27.34 20.48
C ARG A 67 34.35 25.87 20.49
N ARG A 68 35.13 25.43 21.48
CA ARG A 68 35.47 24.01 21.64
C ARG A 68 34.23 23.16 21.89
N MET A 69 33.23 23.69 22.60
CA MET A 69 31.96 22.98 22.80
C MET A 69 31.12 22.96 21.52
N ALA A 70 31.03 24.07 20.79
CA ALA A 70 30.35 24.10 19.50
C ALA A 70 30.96 23.10 18.49
N ALA A 71 32.28 23.05 18.39
CA ALA A 71 32.99 22.09 17.53
C ALA A 71 32.74 20.62 17.93
N ARG A 72 32.54 20.33 19.22
CA ARG A 72 32.16 18.99 19.67
C ARG A 72 30.73 18.63 19.23
N ILE A 73 29.82 19.59 19.24
CA ILE A 73 28.46 19.38 18.74
C ILE A 73 28.50 19.15 17.22
N ASP A 74 29.27 19.94 16.48
CA ASP A 74 29.47 19.75 15.03
C ASP A 74 29.95 18.33 14.68
N ALA A 75 30.83 17.76 15.51
CA ALA A 75 31.30 16.38 15.35
C ALA A 75 30.22 15.32 15.61
N LEU A 76 29.20 15.64 16.42
CA LEU A 76 28.11 14.72 16.78
C LEU A 76 26.94 14.75 15.79
N LEU A 77 26.71 15.88 15.10
CA LEU A 77 25.59 16.03 14.15
C LEU A 77 25.53 14.94 13.06
N PRO A 78 26.65 14.51 12.43
CA PRO A 78 26.61 13.41 11.46
C PRO A 78 26.13 12.08 12.04
N GLU A 79 26.50 11.79 13.29
CA GLU A 79 26.07 10.57 13.97
C GLU A 79 24.57 10.58 14.25
N ILE A 80 24.03 11.70 14.75
CA ILE A 80 22.59 11.88 15.00
C ILE A 80 21.80 11.72 13.70
N ARG A 81 22.28 12.30 12.58
CA ARG A 81 21.64 12.16 11.26
C ARG A 81 21.63 10.72 10.76
N ASN A 82 22.71 9.97 10.98
CA ASN A 82 22.78 8.56 10.61
C ASN A 82 21.80 7.71 11.45
N ASP A 83 21.76 7.95 12.76
CA ASP A 83 20.86 7.21 13.66
C ASP A 83 19.38 7.54 13.37
N MET A 84 19.06 8.79 13.00
CA MET A 84 17.74 9.19 12.49
C MET A 84 17.36 8.41 11.22
N ALA A 85 18.27 8.31 10.25
CA ALA A 85 18.01 7.59 8.99
C ALA A 85 17.75 6.10 9.23
N LYS A 86 18.48 5.48 10.16
CA LYS A 86 18.24 4.09 10.57
C LYS A 86 16.89 3.92 11.26
N ALA A 87 16.50 4.84 12.14
CA ALA A 87 15.20 4.80 12.80
C ALA A 87 14.05 4.88 11.78
N ALA A 88 14.12 5.83 10.84
CA ALA A 88 13.14 5.96 9.76
C ALA A 88 13.08 4.71 8.86
N ALA A 89 14.22 4.11 8.56
CA ALA A 89 14.27 2.87 7.79
C ALA A 89 13.59 1.70 8.53
N ARG A 90 13.80 1.58 9.85
CA ARG A 90 13.14 0.55 10.68
C ARG A 90 11.62 0.76 10.73
N GLU A 91 11.17 2.00 10.87
CA GLU A 91 9.74 2.34 10.83
C GLU A 91 9.12 1.94 9.50
N THR A 92 9.77 2.28 8.38
CA THR A 92 9.31 1.90 7.03
C THR A 92 9.21 0.38 6.88
N VAL A 93 10.22 -0.37 7.36
CA VAL A 93 10.20 -1.84 7.31
C VAL A 93 9.05 -2.39 8.15
N ALA A 94 8.83 -1.86 9.36
CA ALA A 94 7.73 -2.30 10.22
C ALA A 94 6.36 -2.05 9.58
N GLU A 95 6.17 -0.91 8.90
CA GLU A 95 4.95 -0.61 8.14
C GLU A 95 4.73 -1.60 7.00
N LEU A 96 5.79 -1.93 6.25
CA LEU A 96 5.73 -2.92 5.16
C LEU A 96 5.41 -4.33 5.68
N GLU A 97 6.04 -4.73 6.79
CA GLU A 97 5.77 -6.02 7.44
C GLU A 97 4.34 -6.11 7.96
N ALA A 98 3.79 -5.02 8.50
CA ALA A 98 2.40 -4.97 8.96
C ALA A 98 1.39 -5.08 7.80
N GLY A 99 1.73 -4.60 6.60
CA GLY A 99 0.89 -4.72 5.40
C GLY A 99 1.00 -6.07 4.67
N ALA A 100 2.05 -6.85 4.92
CA ALA A 100 2.27 -8.11 4.21
C ALA A 100 1.14 -9.16 4.37
N PRO A 101 0.51 -9.33 5.55
CA PRO A 101 -0.59 -10.28 5.72
C PRO A 101 -1.80 -9.98 4.83
N GLU A 102 -2.21 -8.72 4.71
CA GLU A 102 -3.37 -8.32 3.88
C GLU A 102 -3.11 -8.61 2.40
N VAL A 103 -1.89 -8.34 1.92
CA VAL A 103 -1.49 -8.67 0.55
C VAL A 103 -1.49 -10.19 0.33
N ALA A 104 -1.00 -10.97 1.30
CA ALA A 104 -1.00 -12.43 1.21
C ALA A 104 -2.43 -13.00 1.16
N GLU A 105 -3.35 -12.47 1.97
CA GLU A 105 -4.77 -12.84 1.95
C GLU A 105 -5.42 -12.51 0.60
N ALA A 106 -5.17 -11.32 0.05
CA ALA A 106 -5.69 -10.93 -1.25
C ALA A 106 -5.18 -11.84 -2.39
N ILE A 107 -3.90 -12.21 -2.36
CA ILE A 107 -3.30 -13.16 -3.32
C ILE A 107 -3.94 -14.55 -3.17
N ALA A 108 -4.13 -15.02 -1.94
CA ALA A 108 -4.77 -16.31 -1.69
C ALA A 108 -6.21 -16.34 -2.23
N ALA A 109 -7.00 -15.30 -1.95
CA ALA A 109 -8.37 -15.16 -2.46
C ALA A 109 -8.41 -15.11 -4.00
N LEU A 110 -7.47 -14.40 -4.63
CA LEU A 110 -7.38 -14.35 -6.09
C LEU A 110 -7.05 -15.73 -6.68
N ASN A 111 -6.09 -16.44 -6.09
CA ASN A 111 -5.72 -17.78 -6.56
C ASN A 111 -6.88 -18.77 -6.43
N GLU A 112 -7.64 -18.70 -5.34
CA GLU A 112 -8.85 -19.52 -5.16
C GLU A 112 -9.91 -19.20 -6.23
N TRP A 113 -10.14 -17.91 -6.50
CA TRP A 113 -11.09 -17.48 -7.53
C TRP A 113 -10.69 -18.00 -8.91
N VAL A 114 -9.40 -17.86 -9.28
CA VAL A 114 -8.86 -18.35 -10.56
C VAL A 114 -8.97 -19.87 -10.68
N ALA A 115 -8.77 -20.61 -9.59
CA ALA A 115 -8.85 -22.06 -9.60
C ALA A 115 -10.30 -22.58 -9.74
N THR A 116 -11.28 -21.89 -9.15
CA THR A 116 -12.64 -22.44 -8.98
C THR A 116 -13.65 -21.89 -9.99
N ARG A 117 -13.61 -20.57 -10.26
CA ARG A 117 -14.65 -19.90 -11.05
C ARG A 117 -14.70 -20.30 -12.51
N PRO A 118 -13.59 -20.49 -13.25
CA PRO A 118 -13.65 -20.93 -14.64
C PRO A 118 -14.36 -22.27 -14.81
N ALA A 119 -14.11 -23.23 -13.91
CA ALA A 119 -14.75 -24.55 -13.95
C ALA A 119 -16.26 -24.46 -13.63
N GLU A 120 -16.63 -23.63 -12.66
CA GLU A 120 -18.03 -23.38 -12.32
C GLU A 120 -18.78 -22.71 -13.48
N ILE A 121 -18.21 -21.67 -14.10
CA ILE A 121 -18.78 -20.98 -15.26
C ILE A 121 -18.95 -21.95 -16.42
N GLN A 122 -17.93 -22.77 -16.72
CA GLN A 122 -18.04 -23.80 -17.75
C GLN A 122 -19.13 -24.84 -17.44
N ARG A 123 -19.30 -25.24 -16.18
CA ARG A 123 -20.35 -26.18 -15.76
C ARG A 123 -21.74 -25.57 -16.02
N ILE A 124 -21.98 -24.34 -15.58
CA ILE A 124 -23.27 -23.64 -15.76
C ILE A 124 -23.58 -23.46 -17.26
N MET A 125 -22.58 -23.07 -18.06
CA MET A 125 -22.78 -22.93 -19.51
C MET A 125 -23.17 -24.25 -20.17
N ARG A 126 -22.52 -25.38 -19.80
CA ARG A 126 -22.89 -26.71 -20.33
C ARG A 126 -24.32 -27.09 -19.94
N GLU A 127 -24.70 -26.87 -18.69
CA GLU A 127 -26.06 -27.14 -18.21
C GLU A 127 -27.12 -26.33 -19.00
N GLY A 128 -26.86 -25.05 -19.27
CA GLY A 128 -27.72 -24.23 -20.11
C GLY A 128 -27.85 -24.75 -21.55
N VAL A 129 -26.74 -25.18 -22.16
CA VAL A 129 -26.74 -25.77 -23.51
C VAL A 129 -27.57 -27.06 -23.55
N ASP A 130 -27.41 -27.93 -22.55
CA ASP A 130 -28.14 -29.20 -22.47
C ASP A 130 -29.65 -28.98 -22.32
N LEU A 131 -30.05 -28.02 -21.47
CA LEU A 131 -31.45 -27.62 -21.33
C LEU A 131 -32.03 -27.09 -22.65
N GLN A 132 -31.29 -26.25 -23.36
CA GLN A 132 -31.72 -25.73 -24.65
C GLN A 132 -31.87 -26.85 -25.70
N ASN A 133 -30.89 -27.74 -25.80
CA ASN A 133 -30.94 -28.87 -26.73
C ASN A 133 -32.13 -29.79 -26.43
N ARG A 134 -32.41 -30.03 -25.15
CA ARG A 134 -33.55 -30.83 -24.73
C ARG A 134 -34.89 -30.17 -25.07
N ALA A 135 -35.00 -28.85 -24.86
CA ALA A 135 -36.19 -28.10 -25.25
C ALA A 135 -36.44 -28.16 -26.76
N ILE A 136 -35.39 -28.00 -27.58
CA ILE A 136 -35.46 -28.12 -29.04
C ILE A 136 -35.91 -29.52 -29.46
N ALA A 137 -35.34 -30.58 -28.87
CA ALA A 137 -35.68 -31.96 -29.21
C ALA A 137 -37.15 -32.28 -28.90
N ILE A 138 -37.60 -31.95 -27.68
CA ILE A 138 -39.00 -32.18 -27.26
C ILE A 138 -39.97 -31.38 -28.14
N PHE A 139 -39.60 -30.15 -28.49
CA PHE A 139 -40.41 -29.32 -29.39
C PHE A 139 -40.53 -29.95 -30.78
N GLY A 140 -39.42 -30.49 -31.33
CA GLY A 140 -39.44 -31.23 -32.59
C GLY A 140 -40.31 -32.48 -32.53
N GLU A 141 -40.18 -33.30 -31.48
CA GLU A 141 -41.02 -34.48 -31.26
C GLU A 141 -42.51 -34.11 -31.16
N TYR A 142 -42.83 -33.01 -30.49
CA TYR A 142 -44.21 -32.51 -30.40
C TYR A 142 -44.74 -32.07 -31.77
N GLN A 143 -43.93 -31.38 -32.58
CA GLN A 143 -44.33 -31.01 -33.94
C GLN A 143 -44.60 -32.25 -34.80
N ASP A 144 -43.74 -33.27 -34.74
CA ASP A 144 -43.94 -34.53 -35.46
C ASP A 144 -45.23 -35.25 -35.04
N GLN A 145 -45.55 -35.25 -33.74
CA GLN A 145 -46.79 -35.82 -33.21
C GLN A 145 -48.03 -35.07 -33.68
N VAL A 146 -47.98 -33.74 -33.69
CA VAL A 146 -49.05 -32.89 -34.21
C VAL A 146 -49.25 -33.20 -35.69
N ASP A 147 -48.18 -33.21 -36.50
CA ASP A 147 -48.25 -33.49 -37.92
C ASP A 147 -48.84 -34.88 -38.21
N GLU A 148 -48.44 -35.92 -37.46
CA GLU A 148 -48.99 -37.26 -37.58
C GLU A 148 -50.49 -37.29 -37.23
N ALA A 149 -50.89 -36.67 -36.12
CA ALA A 149 -52.30 -36.61 -35.70
C ALA A 149 -53.18 -35.92 -36.75
N TYR A 150 -52.67 -34.85 -37.37
CA TYR A 150 -53.37 -34.11 -38.43
C TYR A 150 -53.44 -34.84 -39.77
N ARG A 151 -52.75 -35.97 -39.96
CA ARG A 151 -53.00 -36.84 -41.13
C ARG A 151 -54.42 -37.41 -41.11
N ASN A 152 -55.00 -37.64 -39.93
CA ASN A 152 -56.37 -38.10 -39.77
C ASN A 152 -57.38 -36.98 -40.17
N PRO A 153 -58.24 -37.20 -41.19
CA PRO A 153 -59.24 -36.20 -41.61
C PRO A 153 -60.22 -35.79 -40.50
N ALA A 154 -60.54 -36.69 -39.57
CA ALA A 154 -61.43 -36.38 -38.45
C ALA A 154 -60.79 -35.37 -37.48
N VAL A 155 -59.48 -35.45 -37.27
CA VAL A 155 -58.73 -34.49 -36.44
C VAL A 155 -58.64 -33.13 -37.14
N ARG A 156 -58.41 -33.11 -38.45
CA ARG A 156 -58.44 -31.87 -39.26
C ARG A 156 -59.79 -31.15 -39.20
N ALA A 157 -60.89 -31.89 -39.17
CA ALA A 157 -62.24 -31.32 -39.09
C ALA A 157 -62.50 -30.57 -37.77
N LEU A 158 -61.74 -30.86 -36.71
CA LEU A 158 -61.83 -30.18 -35.42
C LEU A 158 -61.17 -28.78 -35.43
N GLY A 159 -60.42 -28.43 -36.48
CA GLY A 159 -59.77 -27.13 -36.63
C GLY A 159 -58.33 -27.06 -36.10
N PRO A 160 -57.71 -25.87 -36.08
CA PRO A 160 -56.33 -25.69 -35.65
C PRO A 160 -56.15 -25.90 -34.14
N LEU A 161 -54.99 -26.39 -33.75
CA LEU A 161 -54.63 -26.61 -32.35
C LEU A 161 -54.41 -25.25 -31.67
N ASN A 162 -55.10 -25.02 -30.54
CA ASN A 162 -55.00 -23.77 -29.78
C ASN A 162 -54.19 -23.98 -28.49
N VAL A 163 -52.87 -24.18 -28.65
CA VAL A 163 -51.93 -24.37 -27.54
C VAL A 163 -50.83 -23.32 -27.65
N ASP A 164 -50.62 -22.55 -26.58
CA ASP A 164 -49.50 -21.63 -26.45
C ASP A 164 -48.32 -22.35 -25.78
N LEU A 165 -47.19 -22.42 -26.49
CA LEU A 165 -45.96 -23.05 -26.02
C LEU A 165 -44.91 -22.04 -25.56
N GLY A 166 -45.21 -20.74 -25.64
CA GLY A 166 -44.26 -19.66 -25.41
C GLY A 166 -43.19 -19.54 -26.51
N GLU A 167 -42.30 -18.54 -26.37
CA GLU A 167 -41.19 -18.34 -27.29
C GLU A 167 -39.97 -19.19 -26.90
N MET A 168 -39.36 -19.88 -27.87
CA MET A 168 -38.07 -20.53 -27.65
C MET A 168 -36.97 -19.46 -27.46
N PRO A 169 -36.10 -19.60 -26.44
CA PRO A 169 -34.95 -18.70 -26.29
C PRO A 169 -34.06 -18.81 -27.54
N VAL A 170 -33.88 -17.68 -28.23
CA VAL A 170 -33.14 -17.59 -29.49
C VAL A 170 -31.70 -18.09 -29.30
N ARG A 171 -31.18 -18.83 -30.28
CA ARG A 171 -29.79 -19.34 -30.40
C ARG A 171 -28.66 -18.30 -30.20
N ALA A 172 -28.98 -17.03 -29.99
CA ALA A 172 -28.05 -15.89 -30.03
C ALA A 172 -27.18 -15.72 -28.77
N MET A 173 -27.29 -16.56 -27.73
CA MET A 173 -26.64 -16.31 -26.43
C MET A 173 -25.56 -17.32 -26.00
N LEU A 174 -25.06 -18.17 -26.89
CA LEU A 174 -23.94 -19.06 -26.57
C LEU A 174 -22.72 -18.71 -27.43
N PRO A 175 -21.56 -18.39 -26.83
CA PRO A 175 -20.32 -18.17 -27.56
C PRO A 175 -20.02 -19.40 -28.44
N ASN A 176 -19.74 -19.17 -29.73
CA ASN A 176 -19.39 -20.20 -30.73
C ASN A 176 -18.25 -21.16 -30.27
N ASN A 177 -17.52 -20.77 -29.24
CA ASN A 177 -16.39 -21.44 -28.60
C ASN A 177 -16.79 -22.76 -27.92
N LEU A 178 -18.06 -22.98 -27.60
CA LEU A 178 -18.55 -24.21 -26.95
C LEU A 178 -18.91 -25.33 -27.94
N TYR A 179 -18.90 -25.05 -29.25
CA TYR A 179 -19.22 -26.05 -30.30
C TYR A 179 -18.03 -26.90 -30.75
N PHE A 180 -16.80 -26.67 -30.24
CA PHE A 180 -15.58 -27.37 -30.68
C PHE A 180 -15.27 -28.69 -29.93
N GLY A 181 -16.30 -29.43 -29.50
CA GLY A 181 -16.13 -30.66 -28.72
C GLY A 181 -16.52 -31.96 -29.41
N ARG A 182 -17.07 -31.94 -30.64
CA ARG A 182 -17.59 -33.18 -31.26
C ARG A 182 -17.52 -33.17 -32.78
N LEU A 183 -16.33 -32.95 -33.32
CA LEU A 183 -15.96 -33.29 -34.70
C LEU A 183 -14.52 -33.83 -34.72
N LEU A 184 -14.30 -34.96 -34.05
CA LEU A 184 -13.29 -35.97 -34.38
C LEU A 184 -13.86 -37.34 -34.00
#